data_AF-A0A355RA13-F1
#
_entry.id   AF-A0A355RA13-F1
#
_cell.length_a   1.000
_cell.length_b   1.000
_cell.length_c   1.000
_cell.angle_alpha   90.00
_cell.angle_beta   90.00
_cell.angle_gamma   90.00
#
_symmetry.space_group_name_H-M   'P 1'
#
loop_
_entity.id
_entity.type
_entity.pdbx_description
1 polymer ?
#
loop_
_entity_poly.entity_id
_entity_poly.type
_entity_poly.pdbx_seq_one_letter_code
_entity_poly.pdbx_strand_id
1 'polypeptide(L)'
;MPTTFQEIPRERPVTPLLDRADTPAGLRRLAEADLETLADELRQELLYTVGQTGGHFGAGLGVIELTIALHYVFDTPDDRLVWDVGHQAYPHKILTGRRNRMLSLRQKDGIAAFPRRSESEYDTFGVGHSSTSISAALGMAIAARLQNSARKSIAVIGDGALTAGMAFEALNHAQEVNADMLVILNDNDMS
;
A
#
# COMPACT_ATOMS: atom_id res chain seq x y z
N MET A 1 -11.33 -17.34 -9.24
CA MET A 1 -10.86 -18.06 -8.03
C MET A 1 -9.38 -17.80 -7.93
N PRO A 2 -8.89 -17.20 -6.83
CA PRO A 2 -7.47 -16.87 -6.70
C PRO A 2 -6.60 -18.13 -6.74
N THR A 3 -5.44 -18.04 -7.39
CA THR A 3 -4.52 -19.17 -7.50
C THR A 3 -3.93 -19.50 -6.12
N THR A 4 -4.01 -20.78 -5.72
CA THR A 4 -3.40 -21.26 -4.48
C THR A 4 -1.95 -21.68 -4.73
N PHE A 5 -1.00 -21.00 -4.10
CA PHE A 5 0.42 -21.34 -4.16
C PHE A 5 0.80 -22.28 -3.02
N GLN A 6 1.39 -23.43 -3.37
CA GLN A 6 1.81 -24.47 -2.41
C GLN A 6 3.27 -24.33 -1.97
N GLU A 7 4.07 -23.59 -2.74
CA GLU A 7 5.52 -23.44 -2.52
C GLU A 7 5.95 -21.98 -2.72
N ILE A 8 7.00 -21.58 -2.00
CA ILE A 8 7.66 -20.29 -2.22
C ILE A 8 8.58 -20.43 -3.44
N PRO A 9 8.44 -19.59 -4.49
CA PRO A 9 9.30 -19.66 -5.66
C PRO A 9 10.77 -19.46 -5.29
N ARG A 10 11.65 -20.33 -5.80
CA ARG A 10 13.11 -20.22 -5.63
C ARG A 10 13.77 -19.35 -6.68
N GLU A 11 13.13 -19.26 -7.84
CA GLU A 11 13.55 -18.44 -8.98
C GLU A 11 12.56 -17.31 -9.18
N ARG A 12 12.99 -16.24 -9.86
CA ARG A 12 12.13 -15.10 -10.15
C ARG A 12 10.97 -15.55 -11.05
N PRO A 13 9.71 -15.31 -10.68
CA PRO A 13 8.56 -15.73 -11.47
C PRO A 13 8.46 -14.93 -12.77
N VAL A 14 7.88 -15.55 -13.80
CA VAL A 14 7.55 -14.89 -15.06
C VAL A 14 6.19 -14.20 -14.90
N THR A 15 6.18 -12.87 -14.99
CA THR A 15 5.00 -12.05 -14.66
C THR A 15 4.75 -10.95 -15.70
N PRO A 16 4.25 -11.31 -16.90
CA PRO A 16 4.12 -10.39 -18.03
C PRO A 16 3.13 -9.23 -17.80
N LEU A 17 2.11 -9.40 -16.96
CA LEU A 17 1.21 -8.29 -16.60
C LEU A 17 1.87 -7.36 -15.58
N LEU A 18 2.56 -7.92 -14.59
CA LEU A 18 3.29 -7.14 -13.59
C LEU A 18 4.44 -6.35 -14.24
N ASP A 19 5.10 -6.90 -15.25
CA ASP A 19 6.11 -6.19 -16.06
C ASP A 19 5.53 -4.92 -16.72
N ARG A 20 4.25 -4.96 -17.11
CA ARG A 20 3.52 -3.82 -17.68
C ARG A 20 2.95 -2.86 -16.62
N ALA A 21 2.80 -3.34 -15.38
CA ALA A 21 2.21 -2.62 -14.25
C ALA A 21 3.24 -2.18 -13.19
N ASP A 22 4.51 -2.02 -13.55
CA ASP A 22 5.59 -1.58 -12.64
C ASP A 22 5.36 -0.18 -12.05
N THR A 23 4.41 0.59 -12.59
CA THR A 23 3.97 1.89 -12.05
C THR A 23 2.44 1.98 -12.04
N PRO A 24 1.82 2.87 -11.22
CA PRO A 24 0.37 3.03 -11.21
C PRO A 24 -0.20 3.48 -12.57
N ALA A 25 0.55 4.28 -13.33
CA ALA A 25 0.17 4.63 -14.71
C ALA A 25 0.23 3.43 -15.68
N GLY A 26 1.16 2.50 -15.48
CA GLY A 26 1.19 1.21 -16.19
C GLY A 26 -0.01 0.34 -15.83
N LEU A 27 -0.28 0.22 -14.53
CA LEU A 27 -1.41 -0.52 -13.98
C LEU A 27 -2.75 -0.05 -14.55
N ARG A 28 -3.02 1.27 -14.55
CA ARG A 28 -4.26 1.85 -15.08
C ARG A 28 -4.49 1.65 -16.58
N ARG A 29 -3.48 1.19 -17.33
CA ARG A 29 -3.60 0.85 -18.76
C ARG A 29 -3.96 -0.61 -19.00
N LEU A 30 -3.96 -1.45 -17.97
CA LEU A 30 -4.43 -2.82 -18.08
C LEU A 30 -5.97 -2.84 -18.16
N ALA A 31 -6.50 -3.84 -18.87
CA ALA A 31 -7.93 -4.09 -18.86
C ALA A 31 -8.34 -4.59 -17.47
N GLU A 32 -9.55 -4.24 -17.02
CA GLU A 32 -10.07 -4.71 -15.73
C GLU A 32 -10.08 -6.25 -15.63
N ALA A 33 -10.34 -6.93 -16.75
CA ALA A 33 -10.31 -8.40 -16.84
C ALA A 33 -8.93 -9.01 -16.56
N ASP A 34 -7.84 -8.24 -16.69
CA ASP A 34 -6.47 -8.70 -16.42
C ASP A 34 -6.10 -8.57 -14.93
N LEU A 35 -6.90 -7.88 -14.11
CA LEU A 35 -6.52 -7.53 -12.72
C LEU A 35 -6.45 -8.73 -11.79
N GLU A 36 -7.30 -9.75 -11.99
CA GLU A 36 -7.20 -11.00 -11.22
C GLU A 36 -5.88 -11.74 -11.51
N THR A 37 -5.48 -11.81 -12.78
CA THR A 37 -4.20 -12.43 -13.16
C THR A 37 -3.02 -11.60 -12.66
N LEU A 38 -3.11 -10.27 -12.71
CA LEU A 38 -2.11 -9.40 -12.10
C LEU A 38 -1.97 -9.66 -10.59
N ALA A 39 -3.07 -9.88 -9.87
CA ALA A 39 -3.03 -10.19 -8.45
C ALA A 39 -2.26 -11.48 -8.16
N ASP A 40 -2.46 -12.53 -8.98
CA ASP A 40 -1.71 -13.77 -8.89
C ASP A 40 -0.21 -13.59 -9.20
N GLU A 41 0.13 -12.81 -10.23
CA GLU A 41 1.52 -12.47 -10.57
C GLU A 41 2.22 -11.66 -9.47
N LEU A 42 1.52 -10.67 -8.90
CA LEU A 42 2.01 -9.85 -7.80
C LEU A 42 2.20 -10.70 -6.53
N ARG A 43 1.29 -11.65 -6.29
CA ARG A 43 1.41 -12.64 -5.21
C ARG A 43 2.66 -13.48 -5.38
N GLN A 44 2.92 -14.02 -6.56
CA GLN A 44 4.16 -14.78 -6.83
C GLN A 44 5.42 -13.95 -6.63
N GLU A 45 5.47 -12.71 -7.14
CA GLU A 45 6.63 -11.83 -6.99
C GLU A 45 6.89 -11.50 -5.50
N LEU A 46 5.81 -11.26 -4.74
CA LEU A 46 5.91 -11.00 -3.30
C LEU A 46 6.44 -12.24 -2.55
N LEU A 47 5.89 -13.43 -2.85
CA LEU A 47 6.36 -14.70 -2.29
C LEU A 47 7.85 -14.91 -2.57
N TYR A 48 8.28 -14.72 -3.81
CA TYR A 48 9.67 -14.85 -4.22
C TYR A 48 10.57 -13.87 -3.46
N THR A 49 10.27 -12.57 -3.52
CA THR A 49 11.14 -11.52 -2.96
C THR A 49 11.26 -11.62 -1.45
N VAL A 50 10.14 -11.74 -0.72
CA VAL A 50 10.14 -11.89 0.74
C VAL A 50 10.71 -13.24 1.16
N GLY A 51 10.57 -14.30 0.34
CA GLY A 51 11.21 -15.58 0.55
C GLY A 51 12.75 -15.50 0.59
N GLN A 52 13.34 -14.55 -0.14
CA GLN A 52 14.79 -14.32 -0.14
C GLN A 52 15.26 -13.40 1.01
N THR A 53 14.47 -12.36 1.34
CA THR A 53 14.90 -11.31 2.28
C THR A 53 14.35 -11.48 3.70
N GLY A 54 13.33 -12.31 3.88
CA GLY A 54 12.46 -12.30 5.06
C GLY A 54 11.61 -11.03 5.16
N GLY A 55 10.78 -10.92 6.21
CA GLY A 55 9.91 -9.76 6.45
C GLY A 55 8.45 -10.11 6.73
N HIS A 56 7.58 -9.10 6.68
CA HIS A 56 6.15 -9.22 6.97
C HIS A 56 5.39 -9.84 5.80
N PHE A 57 5.46 -11.17 5.71
CA PHE A 57 4.91 -11.96 4.62
C PHE A 57 3.37 -11.96 4.59
N GLY A 58 2.72 -12.30 5.71
CA GLY A 58 1.25 -12.46 5.77
C GLY A 58 0.50 -11.16 5.56
N ALA A 59 0.98 -10.07 6.15
CA ALA A 59 0.33 -8.76 6.04
C ALA A 59 0.31 -8.23 4.61
N GLY A 60 1.41 -8.37 3.86
CA GLY A 60 1.47 -7.96 2.46
C GLY A 60 0.59 -8.81 1.54
N LEU A 61 0.50 -10.12 1.79
CA LEU A 61 -0.35 -11.02 1.01
C LEU A 61 -1.84 -10.70 1.15
N GLY A 62 -2.27 -10.25 2.33
CA GLY A 62 -3.67 -9.91 2.62
C GLY A 62 -4.18 -8.64 1.94
N VAL A 63 -3.29 -7.79 1.40
CA VAL A 63 -3.67 -6.51 0.80
C VAL A 63 -3.31 -6.40 -0.69
N ILE A 64 -3.02 -7.51 -1.37
CA ILE A 64 -2.66 -7.50 -2.80
C ILE A 64 -3.76 -6.88 -3.65
N GLU A 65 -4.97 -7.41 -3.54
CA GLU A 65 -6.13 -6.96 -4.31
C GLU A 65 -6.50 -5.52 -3.94
N LEU A 66 -6.46 -5.20 -2.64
CA LEU A 66 -6.69 -3.84 -2.15
C LEU A 66 -5.68 -2.85 -2.74
N THR A 67 -4.40 -3.21 -2.77
CA THR A 67 -3.34 -2.34 -3.30
C THR A 67 -3.50 -2.11 -4.80
N ILE A 68 -3.87 -3.15 -5.55
CA ILE A 68 -4.18 -3.05 -6.98
C ILE A 68 -5.37 -2.10 -7.16
N ALA A 69 -6.48 -2.31 -6.47
CA ALA A 69 -7.67 -1.48 -6.58
C ALA A 69 -7.36 0.00 -6.27
N LEU A 70 -6.60 0.26 -5.20
CA LEU A 70 -6.20 1.62 -4.82
C LEU A 70 -5.39 2.32 -5.92
N HIS A 71 -4.36 1.66 -6.46
CA HIS A 71 -3.55 2.28 -7.52
C HIS A 71 -4.22 2.29 -8.90
N TYR A 72 -5.23 1.45 -9.11
CA TYR A 72 -6.05 1.44 -10.32
C TYR A 72 -7.07 2.59 -10.32
N VAL A 73 -7.72 2.85 -9.18
CA VAL A 73 -8.78 3.86 -9.07
C VAL A 73 -8.25 5.26 -8.78
N PHE A 74 -7.22 5.38 -7.93
CA PHE A 74 -6.68 6.68 -7.51
C PHE A 74 -5.45 7.10 -8.32
N ASP A 75 -5.33 8.40 -8.60
CA ASP A 75 -4.22 8.98 -9.34
C ASP A 75 -3.02 9.25 -8.44
N THR A 76 -2.48 8.20 -7.83
CA THR A 76 -1.24 8.31 -7.05
C THR A 76 -0.06 8.64 -7.98
N PRO A 77 0.87 9.54 -7.60
CA PRO A 77 1.07 10.09 -6.26
C PRO A 77 0.40 11.45 -6.00
N ASP A 78 -0.42 11.96 -6.94
CA ASP A 78 -1.20 13.16 -6.68
C ASP A 78 -2.17 12.87 -5.54
N ASP A 79 -3.04 11.87 -5.70
CA ASP A 79 -3.84 11.33 -4.60
C ASP A 79 -2.93 10.77 -3.50
N ARG A 80 -3.25 11.09 -2.25
CA ARG A 80 -2.43 10.72 -1.10
C ARG A 80 -2.92 9.42 -0.49
N LEU A 81 -2.11 8.38 -0.64
CA LEU A 81 -2.31 7.10 0.01
C LEU A 81 -1.35 6.96 1.21
N VAL A 82 -1.91 6.71 2.39
CA VAL A 82 -1.17 6.49 3.64
C VAL A 82 -1.48 5.09 4.16
N TRP A 83 -0.43 4.28 4.34
CA TRP A 83 -0.51 2.95 4.97
C TRP A 83 -0.13 3.05 6.44
N ASP A 84 -1.02 2.64 7.34
CA ASP A 84 -0.72 2.59 8.78
C ASP A 84 0.30 1.50 9.09
N VAL A 85 1.28 1.77 9.98
CA VAL A 85 2.48 0.94 10.25
C VAL A 85 3.38 0.73 9.02
N GLY A 86 2.81 0.30 7.90
CA GLY A 86 3.50 0.14 6.61
C GLY A 86 4.01 -1.27 6.33
N HIS A 87 3.87 -2.20 7.27
CA HIS A 87 4.37 -3.57 7.15
C HIS A 87 3.64 -4.39 6.07
N GLN A 88 2.41 -4.01 5.75
CA GLN A 88 1.57 -4.54 4.69
C GLN A 88 1.84 -3.91 3.30
N ALA A 89 2.66 -2.86 3.22
CA ALA A 89 2.80 -2.04 2.00
C ALA A 89 3.85 -2.60 1.00
N TYR A 90 4.20 -3.88 1.04
CA TYR A 90 5.13 -4.47 0.06
C TYR A 90 4.56 -4.52 -1.37
N PRO A 91 3.29 -4.93 -1.59
CA PRO A 91 2.65 -4.80 -2.91
C PRO A 91 2.68 -3.36 -3.41
N HIS A 92 2.49 -2.39 -2.52
CA HIS A 92 2.54 -0.97 -2.84
C HIS A 92 3.93 -0.57 -3.34
N LYS A 93 5.00 -1.00 -2.67
CA LYS A 93 6.38 -0.76 -3.15
C LYS A 93 6.61 -1.38 -4.52
N ILE A 94 6.17 -2.63 -4.74
CA ILE A 94 6.31 -3.33 -6.02
C ILE A 94 5.64 -2.54 -7.15
N LEU A 95 4.37 -2.14 -6.98
CA LEU A 95 3.57 -1.43 -8.00
C LEU A 95 3.94 0.05 -8.20
N THR A 96 4.93 0.56 -7.46
CA THR A 96 5.37 1.97 -7.51
C THR A 96 6.84 2.10 -7.87
N GLY A 97 7.28 1.28 -8.83
CA GLY A 97 8.59 1.37 -9.48
C GLY A 97 9.75 0.81 -8.66
N ARG A 98 9.49 0.07 -7.58
CA ARG A 98 10.53 -0.48 -6.69
C ARG A 98 10.68 -1.99 -6.77
N ARG A 99 9.98 -2.66 -7.69
CA ARG A 99 10.03 -4.11 -7.89
C ARG A 99 11.46 -4.67 -7.92
N ASN A 100 12.33 -4.12 -8.77
CA ASN A 100 13.71 -4.60 -8.93
C ASN A 100 14.60 -4.35 -7.70
N ARG A 101 14.17 -3.51 -6.75
CA ARG A 101 14.91 -3.20 -5.52
C ARG A 101 14.43 -4.04 -4.33
N MET A 102 13.37 -4.83 -4.48
CA MET A 102 12.79 -5.62 -3.39
C MET A 102 13.76 -6.63 -2.77
N LEU A 103 14.75 -7.13 -3.53
CA LEU A 103 15.77 -8.05 -2.99
C LEU A 103 16.75 -7.39 -1.99
N SER A 104 16.71 -6.06 -1.86
CA SER A 104 17.45 -5.29 -0.85
C SER A 104 16.59 -4.88 0.34
N LEU A 105 15.36 -5.38 0.45
CA LEU A 105 14.43 -5.04 1.51
C LEU A 105 15.04 -5.28 2.89
N ARG A 106 14.98 -4.26 3.77
CA ARG A 106 15.52 -4.25 5.14
C ARG A 106 17.04 -4.40 5.25
N GLN A 107 17.75 -4.40 4.14
CA GLN A 107 19.21 -4.45 4.15
C GLN A 107 19.78 -3.03 4.28
N LYS A 108 21.01 -2.95 4.77
CA LYS A 108 21.76 -1.69 4.79
C LYS A 108 21.82 -1.13 3.37
N ASP A 109 21.53 0.16 3.23
CA ASP A 109 21.52 0.89 1.96
C ASP A 109 20.46 0.38 0.93
N GLY A 110 19.60 -0.55 1.34
CA GLY A 110 18.47 -1.07 0.56
C GLY A 110 17.16 -0.32 0.81
N ILE A 111 16.05 -0.91 0.36
CA ILE A 111 14.71 -0.32 0.60
C ILE A 111 14.25 -0.54 2.04
N ALA A 112 13.57 0.46 2.59
CA ALA A 112 13.06 0.44 3.95
C ALA A 112 11.96 -0.60 4.14
N ALA A 113 11.84 -1.09 5.37
CA ALA A 113 10.79 -2.03 5.78
C ALA A 113 9.37 -1.45 5.63
N PHE A 114 9.25 -0.13 5.67
CA PHE A 114 7.97 0.59 5.68
C PHE A 114 8.03 1.74 4.66
N PRO A 115 6.88 2.33 4.27
CA PRO A 115 6.86 3.55 3.49
C PRO A 115 7.72 4.65 4.12
N ARG A 116 8.59 5.25 3.30
CA ARG A 116 9.53 6.29 3.67
C ARG A 116 9.51 7.37 2.61
N ARG A 117 9.13 8.59 3.01
CA ARG A 117 8.98 9.75 2.11
C ARG A 117 10.21 10.07 1.24
N SER A 118 11.42 9.84 1.75
CA SER A 118 12.65 10.07 0.98
C SER A 118 13.00 8.93 0.02
N GLU A 119 12.31 7.80 0.09
CA GLU A 119 12.53 6.64 -0.79
C GLU A 119 11.68 6.70 -2.06
N SER A 120 10.46 7.24 -1.98
CA SER A 120 9.50 7.29 -3.07
C SER A 120 8.48 8.41 -2.91
N GLU A 121 8.08 9.05 -4.01
CA GLU A 121 6.98 10.03 -4.04
C GLU A 121 5.62 9.41 -3.69
N TYR A 122 5.48 8.09 -3.86
CA TYR A 122 4.27 7.34 -3.52
C TYR A 122 4.16 7.06 -2.01
N ASP A 123 5.26 7.19 -1.25
CA ASP A 123 5.28 7.03 0.20
C ASP A 123 4.92 8.38 0.86
N THR A 124 3.66 8.77 0.77
CA THR A 124 3.21 10.14 1.09
C THR A 124 3.36 10.52 2.57
N PHE A 125 3.44 9.53 3.46
CA PHE A 125 3.73 9.69 4.88
C PHE A 125 4.70 8.60 5.35
N GLY A 126 5.62 8.96 6.25
CA GLY A 126 6.58 8.02 6.82
C GLY A 126 5.99 7.34 8.05
N VAL A 127 6.06 6.02 8.11
CA VAL A 127 5.40 5.22 9.16
C VAL A 127 6.35 4.20 9.80
N GLY A 128 5.90 3.66 10.93
CA GLY A 128 6.57 2.61 11.69
C GLY A 128 5.80 2.31 12.98
N HIS A 129 5.40 3.36 13.71
CA HIS A 129 4.38 3.24 14.76
C HIS A 129 2.99 3.18 14.15
N SER A 130 2.07 2.49 14.84
CA SER A 130 0.68 2.34 14.43
C SER A 130 -0.17 3.58 14.73
N SER A 131 -1.37 3.59 14.17
CA SER A 131 -2.49 4.48 14.49
C SER A 131 -2.29 5.93 14.06
N THR A 132 -1.31 6.18 13.18
CA THR A 132 -0.92 7.53 12.72
C THR A 132 -1.53 7.91 11.38
N SER A 133 -2.04 6.93 10.62
CA SER A 133 -2.48 7.12 9.23
C SER A 133 -3.68 8.05 9.09
N ILE A 134 -4.71 7.91 9.93
CA ILE A 134 -5.95 8.70 9.85
C ILE A 134 -5.65 10.17 10.12
N SER A 135 -4.88 10.46 11.18
CA SER A 135 -4.45 11.84 11.50
C SER A 135 -3.64 12.46 10.36
N ALA A 136 -2.72 11.70 9.77
CA ALA A 136 -1.90 12.17 8.65
C ALA A 136 -2.75 12.47 7.41
N ALA A 137 -3.62 11.53 7.00
CA ALA A 137 -4.50 11.69 5.85
C ALA A 137 -5.52 12.83 6.07
N LEU A 138 -6.01 13.01 7.30
CA LEU A 138 -6.87 14.13 7.67
C LEU A 138 -6.17 15.47 7.44
N GLY A 139 -4.91 15.60 7.89
CA GLY A 139 -4.09 16.79 7.63
C GLY A 139 -3.92 17.06 6.13
N MET A 140 -3.71 16.01 5.34
CA MET A 140 -3.62 16.10 3.87
C MET A 140 -4.94 16.55 3.24
N ALA A 141 -6.09 16.05 3.71
CA ALA A 141 -7.42 16.45 3.23
C ALA A 141 -7.72 17.92 3.55
N ILE A 142 -7.40 18.38 4.77
CA ILE A 142 -7.55 19.78 5.16
C ILE A 142 -6.67 20.67 4.27
N ALA A 143 -5.41 20.28 4.03
CA ALA A 143 -4.52 21.01 3.16
C ALA A 143 -5.01 21.08 1.71
N ALA A 144 -5.54 19.97 1.16
CA ALA A 144 -6.11 19.94 -0.19
C ALA A 144 -7.29 20.92 -0.31
N ARG A 145 -8.19 20.93 0.67
CA ARG A 145 -9.31 21.88 0.73
C ARG A 145 -8.84 23.33 0.77
N LEU A 146 -7.86 23.66 1.61
CA LEU A 146 -7.31 25.03 1.71
C LEU A 146 -6.63 25.49 0.41
N GLN A 147 -6.11 24.55 -0.37
CA GLN A 147 -5.47 24.80 -1.65
C GLN A 147 -6.45 24.77 -2.84
N ASN A 148 -7.75 24.55 -2.60
CA ASN A 148 -8.76 24.30 -3.64
C ASN A 148 -8.38 23.15 -4.59
N SER A 149 -7.69 22.13 -4.06
CA SER A 149 -7.30 20.94 -4.79
C SER A 149 -8.38 19.86 -4.66
N ALA A 150 -8.69 19.18 -5.77
CA ALA A 150 -9.62 18.05 -5.81
C ALA A 150 -8.98 16.70 -5.42
N ARG A 151 -7.71 16.72 -5.03
CA ARG A 151 -6.92 15.56 -4.63
C ARG A 151 -7.58 14.78 -3.50
N LYS A 152 -7.52 13.46 -3.59
CA LYS A 152 -8.06 12.53 -2.59
C LYS A 152 -7.03 12.19 -1.52
N SER A 153 -7.51 11.99 -0.30
CA SER A 153 -6.72 11.55 0.86
C SER A 153 -7.28 10.24 1.37
N ILE A 154 -6.44 9.20 1.39
CA ILE A 154 -6.81 7.83 1.70
C ILE A 154 -5.90 7.30 2.81
N ALA A 155 -6.49 6.76 3.87
CA ALA A 155 -5.79 6.03 4.93
C ALA A 155 -6.20 4.55 4.91
N VAL A 156 -5.22 3.65 4.93
CA VAL A 156 -5.44 2.21 5.14
C VAL A 156 -4.92 1.85 6.52
N ILE A 157 -5.80 1.35 7.39
CA ILE A 157 -5.49 1.01 8.78
C ILE A 157 -5.96 -0.42 9.09
N GLY A 158 -5.15 -1.20 9.81
CA GLY A 158 -5.54 -2.52 10.29
C GLY A 158 -6.43 -2.43 11.54
N ASP A 159 -7.21 -3.47 11.82
CA ASP A 159 -8.08 -3.59 13.00
C ASP A 159 -7.32 -3.39 14.32
N GLY A 160 -6.16 -4.07 14.50
CA GLY A 160 -5.32 -3.87 15.66
C GLY A 160 -4.82 -2.42 15.83
N ALA A 161 -4.48 -1.74 14.73
CA ALA A 161 -4.02 -0.34 14.75
C ALA A 161 -5.17 0.65 15.01
N LEU A 162 -6.40 0.31 14.67
CA LEU A 162 -7.57 1.15 14.94
C LEU A 162 -7.86 1.28 16.44
N THR A 163 -7.37 0.35 17.27
CA THR A 163 -7.67 0.31 18.71
C THR A 163 -7.04 1.44 19.53
N ALA A 164 -6.02 2.14 19.01
CA ALA A 164 -5.35 3.18 19.77
C ALA A 164 -6.12 4.50 19.77
N GLY A 165 -6.00 5.25 20.89
CA GLY A 165 -6.70 6.53 21.07
C GLY A 165 -6.46 7.55 19.95
N MET A 166 -5.25 7.62 19.38
CA MET A 166 -4.93 8.53 18.28
C MET A 166 -5.82 8.30 17.05
N ALA A 167 -6.18 7.05 16.74
CA ALA A 167 -7.07 6.76 15.62
C ALA A 167 -8.50 7.25 15.90
N PHE A 168 -9.00 7.07 17.13
CA PHE A 168 -10.32 7.58 17.53
C PHE A 168 -10.36 9.11 17.59
N GLU A 169 -9.31 9.76 18.08
CA GLU A 169 -9.19 11.23 18.06
C GLU A 169 -9.25 11.76 16.63
N ALA A 170 -8.53 11.12 15.71
CA ALA A 170 -8.52 11.49 14.29
C ALA A 170 -9.89 11.32 13.63
N LEU A 171 -10.59 10.22 13.90
CA LEU A 171 -11.93 9.96 13.38
C LEU A 171 -12.95 10.98 13.88
N ASN A 172 -12.92 11.31 15.17
CA ASN A 172 -13.78 12.35 15.74
C ASN A 172 -13.48 13.72 15.10
N HIS A 173 -12.21 14.07 14.94
CA HIS A 173 -11.81 15.33 14.33
C HIS A 173 -12.21 15.42 12.85
N ALA A 174 -12.10 14.32 12.09
CA ALA A 174 -12.49 14.27 10.68
C ALA A 174 -13.96 14.63 10.46
N GLN A 175 -14.84 14.17 11.36
CA GLN A 175 -16.27 14.51 11.35
C GLN A 175 -16.50 15.99 11.67
N GLU A 176 -15.85 16.53 12.71
CA GLU A 176 -15.99 17.92 13.13
C GLU A 176 -15.64 18.90 12.00
N VAL A 177 -14.58 18.60 11.24
CA VAL A 177 -14.13 19.47 10.13
C VAL A 177 -14.73 19.12 8.78
N ASN A 178 -15.62 18.12 8.71
CA ASN A 178 -16.22 17.61 7.48
C ASN A 178 -15.18 17.34 6.38
N ALA A 179 -14.19 16.50 6.69
CA ALA A 179 -13.09 16.19 5.77
C ALA A 179 -13.53 15.26 4.62
N ASP A 180 -13.16 15.58 3.37
CA ASP A 180 -13.26 14.67 2.22
C ASP A 180 -12.06 13.72 2.25
N MET A 181 -12.23 12.56 2.87
CA MET A 181 -11.20 11.52 2.95
C MET A 181 -11.82 10.12 2.99
N LEU A 182 -11.04 9.12 2.55
CA LEU A 182 -11.40 7.71 2.63
C LEU A 182 -10.56 7.02 3.70
N VAL A 183 -11.22 6.37 4.66
CA VAL A 183 -10.57 5.46 5.61
C VAL A 183 -10.98 4.04 5.27
N ILE A 184 -10.00 3.19 5.01
CA ILE A 184 -10.19 1.77 4.74
C ILE A 184 -9.70 0.99 5.96
N LEU A 185 -10.64 0.30 6.61
CA LEU A 185 -10.33 -0.67 7.64
C LEU A 185 -10.00 -2.01 6.97
N ASN A 186 -8.73 -2.41 7.07
CA ASN A 186 -8.26 -3.74 6.69
C ASN A 186 -8.38 -4.68 7.90
N ASP A 187 -9.58 -5.20 8.11
CA ASP A 187 -9.91 -6.13 9.17
C ASP A 187 -9.58 -7.56 8.74
N ASN A 188 -8.62 -8.19 9.43
CA ASN A 188 -8.24 -9.58 9.20
C ASN A 188 -8.23 -10.41 10.49
N ASP A 189 -8.87 -9.92 11.56
CA ASP A 189 -8.91 -10.53 12.89
C ASP A 189 -7.50 -10.86 13.46
N MET A 190 -6.46 -10.12 13.06
CA MET A 190 -5.07 -10.32 13.49
C MET A 190 -4.37 -9.00 13.86
N SER A 191 -3.61 -9.00 14.96
CA SER A 191 -2.85 -7.84 15.48
C SER A 191 -1.36 -8.06 15.60
#